data_AF-A0A109RNN8-F1
#
_entry.id   AF-A0A109RNN8-F1
#
_cell.length_a   1.000
_cell.length_b   1.000
_cell.length_c   1.000
_cell.angle_alpha   90.00
_cell.angle_beta   90.00
_cell.angle_gamma   90.00
#
_symmetry.space_group_name_H-M   'P 1'
#
loop_
_entity.id
_entity.type
_entity.pdbx_description
1 polymer ?
#
loop_
_entity_poly.entity_id
_entity_poly.type
_entity_poly.pdbx_seq_one_letter_code
_entity_poly.pdbx_strand_id
1 'polypeptide(L)' 'MFTSWVFWLWIIIALLVGAVVGFFVAQRQLKKYLQKNPPINEEVVRTMMMQMGRTPSQKQINQVMKQINQNMK' A
#
# COMPACT_ATOMS: atom_id res chain seq x y z
N MET A 1 -10.39 45.79 11.97
CA MET A 1 -9.85 44.97 13.08
C MET A 1 -10.61 43.63 13.22
N PHE A 2 -10.83 42.87 12.13
CA PHE A 2 -11.55 41.58 12.20
C PHE A 2 -11.05 40.55 11.16
N THR A 3 -9.74 40.45 10.97
CA THR A 3 -9.17 39.59 9.90
C THR A 3 -8.35 38.41 10.44
N SER A 4 -7.89 38.47 11.70
CA SER A 4 -6.96 37.50 12.25
C SER A 4 -7.57 36.11 12.50
N TRP A 5 -8.85 36.01 12.86
CA TRP A 5 -9.50 34.71 13.11
C TRP A 5 -9.84 33.96 11.80
N VAL A 6 -10.20 34.70 10.75
CA VAL A 6 -10.47 34.14 9.42
C VAL A 6 -9.21 33.47 8.85
N PHE A 7 -8.03 34.03 9.12
CA PHE A 7 -6.74 33.46 8.71
C PHE A 7 -6.50 32.07 9.33
N TRP A 8 -6.76 31.90 10.63
CA TRP A 8 -6.66 30.61 11.31
C TRP A 8 -7.64 29.56 10.76
N LEU A 9 -8.85 30.00 10.40
CA LEU A 9 -9.88 29.14 9.81
C LEU A 9 -9.45 28.63 8.43
N TRP A 10 -8.82 29.48 7.61
CA TRP A 10 -8.24 29.10 6.32
C TRP A 10 -7.06 28.13 6.45
N ILE A 11 -6.21 28.29 7.48
CA ILE A 11 -5.11 27.35 7.75
C ILE A 11 -5.66 25.95 8.04
N ILE A 12 -6.71 25.84 8.86
CA ILE A 12 -7.31 24.55 9.20
C ILE A 12 -7.95 23.90 7.97
N ILE A 13 -8.64 24.68 7.13
CA ILE A 13 -9.22 24.19 5.88
C ILE A 13 -8.11 23.74 4.90
N ALA A 14 -7.04 24.52 4.76
CA ALA A 14 -5.92 24.15 3.89
C ALA A 14 -5.22 22.87 4.37
N LEU A 15 -5.11 22.65 5.68
CA LEU A 15 -4.55 21.43 6.26
C LEU A 15 -5.45 20.22 5.99
N LEU A 16 -6.76 20.35 6.18
CA LEU A 16 -7.74 19.31 5.85
C LEU A 16 -7.73 18.96 4.36
N VAL A 17 -7.77 19.96 3.48
CA VAL A 17 -7.73 19.76 2.03
C VAL A 17 -6.40 19.14 1.61
N GLY A 18 -5.29 19.63 2.14
CA GLY A 18 -3.95 19.08 1.88
C GLY A 18 -3.80 17.63 2.33
N ALA A 19 -4.35 17.27 3.49
CA ALA A 19 -4.33 15.89 3.99
C ALA A 19 -5.17 14.96 3.10
N VAL A 20 -6.38 15.37 2.72
CA VAL A 20 -7.26 14.56 1.85
C VAL A 20 -6.65 14.38 0.46
N VAL A 21 -6.15 15.46 -0.14
CA VAL A 21 -5.52 15.41 -1.46
C VAL A 21 -4.22 14.61 -1.41
N GLY A 22 -3.38 14.83 -0.40
CA GLY A 22 -2.13 14.10 -0.20
C GLY A 22 -2.34 12.60 -0.02
N PHE A 23 -3.34 12.20 0.79
CA PHE A 23 -3.70 10.80 0.99
C PHE A 23 -4.14 10.14 -0.32
N PHE A 24 -5.01 10.80 -1.08
CA PHE A 24 -5.55 10.24 -2.33
C PHE A 24 -4.48 10.10 -3.42
N VAL A 25 -3.58 11.08 -3.51
CA VAL A 25 -2.43 11.04 -4.44
C VAL A 25 -1.45 9.95 -4.05
N ALA A 26 -1.09 9.84 -2.77
CA ALA A 26 -0.20 8.79 -2.26
C ALA A 26 -0.79 7.40 -2.50
N GLN A 27 -2.09 7.21 -2.24
CA GLN A 27 -2.79 5.95 -2.48
C GLN A 27 -2.76 5.57 -3.97
N ARG A 28 -3.01 6.53 -4.88
CA ARG A 28 -2.94 6.29 -6.32
C ARG A 28 -1.53 5.95 -6.79
N GLN A 29 -0.52 6.65 -6.29
CA GLN A 29 0.86 6.34 -6.66
C GLN A 29 1.29 4.97 -6.15
N LEU A 30 0.97 4.63 -4.90
CA LEU A 30 1.28 3.32 -4.34
C LEU A 30 0.64 2.20 -5.16
N LYS A 31 -0.65 2.35 -5.52
CA LYS A 31 -1.34 1.37 -6.38
C LYS A 31 -0.65 1.20 -7.73
N LYS A 32 -0.23 2.30 -8.38
CA LYS A 32 0.53 2.24 -9.64
C LYS A 32 1.91 1.59 -9.47
N TYR A 33 2.61 1.84 -8.37
CA TYR A 33 3.91 1.21 -8.08
C TYR A 33 3.76 -0.31 -7.86
N LEU A 34 2.78 -0.73 -7.07
CA LEU A 34 2.49 -2.15 -6.81
C LEU A 34 2.04 -2.92 -8.06
N GLN A 35 1.40 -2.24 -9.02
CA GLN A 35 1.05 -2.85 -10.32
C GLN A 35 2.26 -3.04 -11.22
N LYS A 36 3.26 -2.15 -11.16
CA LYS A 36 4.49 -2.24 -11.96
C LYS A 36 5.49 -3.25 -11.41
N ASN A 37 5.59 -3.37 -10.09
CA ASN A 37 6.36 -4.41 -9.40
C ASN A 37 5.42 -5.15 -8.45
N PRO A 38 4.84 -6.30 -8.86
CA PRO A 38 3.89 -7.02 -8.04
C PRO A 38 4.54 -7.39 -6.69
N PRO A 39 3.87 -7.10 -5.56
CA PRO A 39 4.47 -7.28 -4.23
C PRO A 39 4.79 -8.74 -3.89
N ILE A 40 4.24 -9.70 -4.64
CA ILE A 40 4.34 -11.13 -4.33
C ILE A 40 4.79 -11.86 -5.59
N ASN A 41 6.00 -12.41 -5.52
CA ASN A 41 6.60 -13.32 -6.49
C ASN A 41 7.04 -14.61 -5.79
N GLU A 42 7.49 -15.62 -6.55
CA GLU A 42 7.88 -16.92 -6.00
C GLU A 42 9.01 -16.83 -4.96
N GLU A 43 9.95 -15.90 -5.14
CA GLU A 43 11.10 -15.69 -4.24
C GLU A 43 10.67 -15.09 -2.90
N VAL A 44 9.77 -14.10 -2.92
CA VAL A 44 9.18 -13.51 -1.71
C VAL A 44 8.38 -14.56 -0.94
N VAL A 45 7.57 -15.35 -1.63
CA VAL A 45 6.79 -16.45 -1.03
C VAL A 45 7.72 -17.53 -0.45
N ARG A 46 8.79 -17.87 -1.17
CA ARG A 46 9.83 -18.78 -0.68
C ARG A 46 10.47 -18.25 0.59
N THR A 47 10.86 -16.98 0.59
CA THR A 47 11.54 -16.33 1.71
C THR A 47 10.62 -16.21 2.92
N MET A 48 9.35 -15.86 2.74
CA MET A 48 8.33 -15.88 3.79
C MET A 48 8.17 -17.26 4.41
N MET A 49 8.06 -18.33 3.59
CA MET A 49 7.94 -19.69 4.11
C MET A 49 9.23 -20.17 4.80
N MET A 50 10.40 -19.78 4.29
CA MET A 50 11.70 -20.06 4.92
C MET A 50 11.86 -19.34 6.26
N GLN A 51 11.35 -18.10 6.38
CA GLN A 51 11.31 -17.38 7.67
C GLN A 51 10.48 -18.09 8.73
N MET A 52 9.50 -18.91 8.32
CA MET A 52 8.69 -19.74 9.22
C MET A 52 9.36 -21.09 9.57
N GLY A 53 10.63 -21.30 9.23
CA GLY A 53 11.39 -22.52 9.55
C GLY A 53 10.99 -23.73 8.71
N ARG A 54 10.26 -23.53 7.60
CA ARG A 54 9.92 -24.59 6.65
C ARG A 54 10.70 -24.39 5.36
N THR A 55 11.27 -25.45 4.81
CA THR A 55 11.84 -25.44 3.45
C THR A 55 10.72 -25.70 2.44
N PRO A 56 10.19 -24.67 1.76
CA PRO A 56 9.04 -24.84 0.88
C PRO A 56 9.41 -25.61 -0.40
N SER A 57 8.51 -26.50 -0.84
CA SER A 57 8.59 -27.14 -2.16
C SER A 57 8.03 -26.21 -3.24
N GLN A 58 8.55 -26.27 -4.48
CA GLN A 58 8.06 -25.47 -5.62
C GLN A 58 6.54 -25.59 -5.84
N LYS A 59 5.96 -26.78 -5.57
CA LYS A 59 4.52 -26.99 -5.67
C LYS A 59 3.73 -26.20 -4.62
N GLN A 60 4.24 -26.12 -3.39
CA GLN A 60 3.63 -25.33 -2.32
C GLN A 60 3.76 -23.83 -2.60
N ILE A 61 4.90 -23.38 -3.14
CA ILE A 61 5.11 -21.99 -3.57
C ILE A 61 4.05 -21.61 -4.62
N ASN A 62 3.86 -22.44 -5.64
CA ASN A 62 2.86 -22.19 -6.69
C ASN A 62 1.42 -22.19 -6.14
N GLN A 63 1.12 -23.07 -5.18
CA GLN A 63 -0.20 -23.13 -4.55
C GLN A 63 -0.49 -21.87 -3.73
N VAL A 64 0.49 -21.40 -2.96
CA VAL A 64 0.39 -20.16 -2.18
C VAL A 64 0.29 -18.93 -3.09
N MET A 65 1.12 -18.85 -4.12
CA MET A 65 1.04 -17.80 -5.16
C MET A 65 -0.36 -17.73 -5.79
N LYS A 66 -0.97 -18.88 -6.09
CA LYS A 66 -2.32 -18.95 -6.65
C LYS A 66 -3.39 -18.46 -5.67
N GLN A 67 -3.29 -18.82 -4.40
CA GLN A 67 -4.21 -18.36 -3.34
C GLN A 67 -4.09 -16.85 -3.13
N ILE A 68 -2.87 -16.31 -3.13
CA ILE A 68 -2.64 -14.87 -2.99
C ILE A 68 -3.24 -14.11 -4.17
N ASN A 69 -2.98 -14.56 -5.40
CA ASN A 69 -3.56 -13.95 -6.60
C ASN A 69 -5.09 -14.01 -6.63
N GLN A 70 -5.70 -15.03 -6.00
CA GLN A 70 -7.15 -15.10 -5.84
C GLN A 70 -7.68 -14.11 -4.81
N ASN A 71 -6.93 -13.81 -3.74
CA ASN A 71 -7.32 -12.83 -2.71
C ASN A 71 -7.02 -11.37 -3.10
N MET A 72 -6.19 -11.14 -4.12
CA MET A 72 -5.90 -9.80 -4.66
C MET A 72 -6.90 -9.34 -5.74
N LYS A 73 -7.82 -10.22 -6.18
CA LYS A 73 -8.92 -9.87 -7.10
C LYS A 73 -10.06 -9.19 -6.36
#